data_AF-A0A1Q7HIG4-F1
#
_entry.id   AF-A0A1Q7HIG4-F1
#
_cell.length_a   1.000
_cell.length_b   1.000
_cell.length_c   1.000
_cell.angle_alpha   90.00
_cell.angle_beta   90.00
_cell.angle_gamma   90.00
#
_symmetry.space_group_name_H-M   'P 1'
#
loop_
_entity.id
_entity.type
_entity.pdbx_description
1 polymer ?
#
loop_
_entity_poly.entity_id
_entity_poly.type
_entity_poly.pdbx_seq_one_letter_code
_entity_poly.pdbx_strand_id
1 'polypeptide(L)'
;MKPGDKLPVNDVDWRIVSAGGQVISRSLPGGGQSNPYCRAFTRHEVNPVSGAPVGNTEDEQSVGSHVTFGKFRLLYLGDFTWNQEFDLACPANRIGKVDLLVASRHGQPSSNSEALVHAVQPRVILMNNGPRKGGQPQAMKILLSSPWLENLWAIHFSELGGQEYTVPGMFIANAFDEPQAAMPVAPIVLPGRGEDVPPAPTHNGMAYWIKVSARFDGSFTITNGRNAFSKTYGPSP
;
A
#
# COMPACT_ATOMS: atom_id res chain seq x y z
N MET A 1 -13.50 1.96 18.44
CA MET A 1 -13.26 2.67 17.17
C MET A 1 -14.09 1.99 16.10
N LYS A 2 -14.74 2.75 15.21
CA LYS A 2 -15.57 2.26 14.10
C LYS A 2 -15.35 3.11 12.84
N PRO A 3 -15.72 2.63 11.64
CA PRO A 3 -15.66 3.43 10.42
C PRO A 3 -16.45 4.74 10.57
N GLY A 4 -15.84 5.85 10.16
CA GLY A 4 -16.37 7.22 10.27
C GLY A 4 -15.93 7.96 11.53
N ASP A 5 -15.33 7.29 12.52
CA ASP A 5 -14.74 7.95 13.68
C ASP A 5 -13.62 8.91 13.27
N LYS A 6 -13.48 10.00 14.02
CA LYS A 6 -12.40 10.97 13.88
C LYS A 6 -11.44 10.86 15.06
N LEU A 7 -10.13 10.87 14.78
CA LEU A 7 -9.12 10.95 15.83
C LEU A 7 -8.77 12.41 16.13
N PRO A 8 -8.67 12.81 17.41
CA PRO A 8 -8.39 14.20 17.77
C PRO A 8 -6.89 14.50 17.60
N VAL A 9 -6.53 15.02 16.43
CA VAL A 9 -5.18 15.52 16.13
C VAL A 9 -5.32 16.94 15.58
N ASN A 10 -4.61 17.90 16.18
CA ASN A 10 -4.69 19.30 15.76
C ASN A 10 -4.29 19.46 14.29
N ASP A 11 -5.06 20.30 13.57
CA ASP A 11 -4.84 20.65 12.16
C ASP A 11 -4.87 19.46 11.16
N VAL A 12 -5.29 18.28 11.62
CA VAL A 12 -5.36 17.04 10.83
C VAL A 12 -6.77 16.47 10.89
N ASP A 13 -7.39 16.25 9.73
CA ASP A 13 -8.65 15.49 9.64
C ASP A 13 -8.29 14.01 9.47
N TRP A 14 -8.14 13.31 10.58
CA TRP A 14 -7.88 11.86 10.61
C TRP A 14 -9.20 11.11 10.76
N ARG A 15 -9.60 10.42 9.69
CA ARG A 15 -10.82 9.61 9.66
C ARG A 15 -10.51 8.13 9.55
N ILE A 16 -11.22 7.33 10.33
CA ILE A 16 -11.19 5.87 10.21
C ILE A 16 -12.11 5.48 9.06
N VAL A 17 -11.59 4.79 8.05
CA VAL A 17 -12.35 4.39 6.86
C VAL A 17 -12.73 2.92 6.84
N SER A 18 -12.04 2.11 7.64
CA SER A 18 -12.38 0.72 7.90
C SER A 18 -11.99 0.33 9.32
N ALA A 19 -12.73 -0.59 9.92
CA ALA A 19 -12.43 -1.24 11.19
C ALA A 19 -13.42 -2.39 11.41
N GLY A 20 -12.96 -3.51 11.98
CA GLY A 20 -13.85 -4.62 12.37
C GLY A 20 -14.62 -5.22 11.20
N GLY A 21 -13.98 -5.36 10.03
CA GLY A 21 -14.58 -5.94 8.83
C GLY A 21 -15.60 -5.03 8.14
N GLN A 22 -15.76 -3.80 8.61
CA GLN A 22 -16.68 -2.80 8.05
C GLN A 22 -15.91 -1.66 7.40
N VAL A 23 -16.53 -1.02 6.41
CA VAL A 23 -16.06 0.20 5.76
C VAL A 23 -17.02 1.36 5.99
N ILE A 24 -16.58 2.59 5.75
CA ILE A 24 -17.47 3.75 5.73
C ILE A 24 -18.62 3.55 4.73
N SER A 25 -19.83 3.89 5.15
CA SER A 25 -21.03 3.82 4.30
C SER A 25 -21.26 5.09 3.49
N ARG A 26 -20.73 6.22 3.95
CA ARG A 26 -20.80 7.52 3.27
C ARG A 26 -19.45 7.85 2.65
N SER A 27 -19.46 8.33 1.42
CA SER A 27 -18.25 8.80 0.75
C SER A 27 -17.64 10.00 1.49
N LEU A 28 -16.31 10.07 1.48
CA LEU A 28 -15.55 11.23 1.91
C LEU A 28 -15.70 12.38 0.90
N PRO A 29 -15.40 13.63 1.29
CA PRO A 29 -15.34 14.75 0.33
C PRO A 29 -14.39 14.43 -0.83
N GLY A 30 -14.88 14.58 -2.06
CA GLY A 30 -14.13 14.22 -3.26
C GLY A 30 -14.23 12.75 -3.67
N GLY A 31 -14.95 11.92 -2.91
CA GLY A 31 -15.37 10.57 -3.29
C GLY A 31 -16.82 10.50 -3.79
N GLY A 32 -17.29 9.28 -4.08
CA GLY A 32 -18.64 8.96 -4.55
C GLY A 32 -18.77 8.82 -6.07
N GLN A 33 -17.70 9.05 -6.83
CA GLN A 33 -17.70 8.84 -8.28
C GLN A 33 -17.81 7.35 -8.59
N SER A 34 -18.52 7.03 -9.68
CA SER A 34 -18.57 5.67 -10.22
C SER A 34 -17.15 5.15 -10.49
N ASN A 35 -16.90 3.91 -10.11
CA ASN A 35 -15.59 3.29 -10.26
C ASN A 35 -15.62 2.26 -11.42
N PRO A 36 -15.01 2.57 -12.58
CA PRO A 36 -15.04 1.68 -13.74
C PRO A 36 -14.27 0.36 -13.52
N TYR A 37 -13.35 0.33 -12.54
CA TYR A 37 -12.53 -0.84 -12.22
C TYR A 37 -13.29 -1.89 -11.41
N CYS A 38 -14.52 -1.62 -10.96
CA CYS A 38 -15.32 -2.58 -10.19
C CYS A 38 -15.78 -3.79 -11.01
N ARG A 39 -15.98 -3.63 -12.33
CA ARG A 39 -16.62 -4.66 -13.16
C ARG A 39 -15.75 -5.91 -13.34
N ALA A 40 -14.44 -5.74 -13.40
CA ALA A 40 -13.49 -6.84 -13.58
C ALA A 40 -13.18 -7.58 -12.27
N PHE A 41 -13.59 -7.02 -11.12
CA PHE A 41 -13.28 -7.61 -9.83
C PHE A 41 -14.12 -8.85 -9.57
N THR A 42 -13.43 -9.97 -9.29
CA THR A 42 -14.06 -11.19 -8.80
C THR A 42 -13.80 -11.30 -7.32
N ARG A 43 -14.88 -11.39 -6.51
CA ARG A 43 -14.74 -11.62 -5.08
C ARG A 43 -14.09 -12.98 -4.85
N HIS A 44 -13.21 -13.03 -3.87
CA HIS A 44 -12.61 -14.29 -3.45
C HIS A 44 -13.42 -14.89 -2.31
N GLU A 45 -13.58 -16.22 -2.35
CA GLU A 45 -14.30 -16.98 -1.32
C GLU A 45 -13.35 -17.58 -0.29
N VAL A 46 -12.07 -17.76 -0.66
CA VAL A 46 -11.02 -18.33 0.19
C VAL A 46 -9.93 -17.30 0.42
N ASN A 47 -9.52 -17.13 1.67
CA ASN A 47 -8.39 -16.29 2.03
C ASN A 47 -7.09 -17.01 1.62
N PRO A 48 -6.18 -16.36 0.87
CA PRO A 48 -5.07 -17.03 0.21
C PRO A 48 -3.96 -17.38 1.19
N VAL A 49 -3.99 -16.78 2.38
CA VAL A 49 -2.99 -16.99 3.43
C VAL A 49 -3.47 -18.06 4.39
N SER A 50 -4.73 -18.02 4.83
CA SER A 50 -5.27 -19.03 5.75
C SER A 50 -5.70 -20.32 5.03
N GLY A 51 -6.08 -20.24 3.75
CA GLY A 51 -6.72 -21.34 3.02
C GLY A 51 -8.16 -21.64 3.46
N ALA A 52 -8.70 -20.83 4.38
CA ALA A 52 -10.05 -20.94 4.92
C ALA A 52 -11.01 -19.96 4.22
N PRO A 53 -12.34 -20.09 4.41
CA PRO A 53 -13.29 -19.08 3.92
C PRO A 53 -12.92 -17.67 4.37
N VAL A 54 -13.15 -16.67 3.52
CA VAL A 54 -12.94 -15.25 3.87
C VAL A 54 -13.80 -14.80 5.05
N GLY A 55 -13.37 -13.75 5.75
CA GLY A 55 -14.09 -13.12 6.86
C GLY A 55 -13.69 -13.64 8.26
N ASN A 56 -12.58 -14.36 8.38
CA ASN A 56 -12.13 -15.01 9.60
C ASN A 56 -10.67 -14.69 9.99
N THR A 57 -9.97 -13.79 9.29
CA THR A 57 -8.60 -13.38 9.64
C THR A 57 -8.56 -11.99 10.28
N GLU A 58 -7.53 -11.73 11.07
CA GLU A 58 -7.25 -10.42 11.67
C GLU A 58 -7.03 -9.33 10.62
N ASP A 59 -6.40 -9.66 9.50
CA ASP A 59 -6.14 -8.73 8.39
C ASP A 59 -7.43 -8.13 7.81
N GLU A 60 -8.50 -8.94 7.74
CA GLU A 60 -9.82 -8.53 7.27
C GLU A 60 -10.52 -7.57 8.25
N GLN A 61 -10.00 -7.48 9.49
CA GLN A 61 -10.47 -6.59 10.54
C GLN A 61 -9.65 -5.27 10.62
N SER A 62 -8.68 -5.09 9.71
CA SER A 62 -7.73 -3.96 9.73
C SER A 62 -8.41 -2.60 9.90
N VAL A 63 -7.78 -1.76 10.72
CA VAL A 63 -8.15 -0.36 10.89
C VAL A 63 -7.50 0.47 9.79
N GLY A 64 -8.31 0.99 8.88
CA GLY A 64 -7.87 1.88 7.81
C GLY A 64 -8.06 3.35 8.16
N SER A 65 -7.11 4.18 7.74
CA SER A 65 -7.06 5.62 8.00
C SER A 65 -7.00 6.41 6.69
N HIS A 66 -7.87 7.40 6.57
CA HIS A 66 -7.74 8.48 5.60
C HIS A 66 -7.39 9.76 6.36
N VAL A 67 -6.24 10.34 6.05
CA VAL A 67 -5.66 11.47 6.78
C VAL A 67 -5.53 12.65 5.83
N THR A 68 -6.12 13.77 6.19
CA THR A 68 -5.97 15.04 5.46
C THR A 68 -5.21 16.05 6.30
N PHE A 69 -4.17 16.66 5.72
CA PHE A 69 -3.46 17.80 6.30
C PHE A 69 -3.46 18.96 5.29
N GLY A 70 -4.31 19.97 5.52
CA GLY A 70 -4.61 20.98 4.51
C GLY A 70 -5.17 20.34 3.23
N LYS A 71 -4.44 20.47 2.12
CA LYS A 71 -4.80 19.82 0.84
C LYS A 71 -4.17 18.44 0.63
N PHE A 72 -3.18 18.05 1.43
CA PHE A 72 -2.52 16.74 1.32
C PHE A 72 -3.42 15.63 1.85
N ARG A 73 -3.53 14.51 1.11
CA ARG A 73 -4.36 13.34 1.44
C ARG A 73 -3.54 12.05 1.43
N LEU A 74 -3.60 11.33 2.55
CA LEU A 74 -2.98 10.03 2.75
C LEU A 74 -4.05 8.96 2.97
N LEU A 75 -3.90 7.81 2.30
CA LEU A 75 -4.63 6.58 2.62
C LEU A 75 -3.66 5.52 3.15
N TYR A 76 -3.96 4.97 4.32
CA TYR A 76 -3.25 3.83 4.90
C TYR A 76 -4.25 2.82 5.44
N LEU A 77 -4.34 1.64 4.82
CA LEU A 77 -5.35 0.64 5.15
C LEU A 77 -4.83 -0.49 6.05
N GLY A 78 -3.55 -0.48 6.42
CA GLY A 78 -2.92 -1.61 7.12
C GLY A 78 -2.87 -2.84 6.20
N ASP A 79 -3.24 -4.01 6.73
CA ASP A 79 -3.19 -5.29 6.02
C ASP A 79 -4.52 -5.64 5.33
N PHE A 80 -5.31 -4.61 5.00
CA PHE A 80 -6.61 -4.70 4.36
C PHE A 80 -6.59 -5.56 3.09
N THR A 81 -7.56 -6.47 2.96
CA THR A 81 -7.58 -7.46 1.87
C THR A 81 -8.46 -7.01 0.71
N TRP A 82 -8.24 -7.58 -0.47
CA TRP A 82 -8.92 -7.23 -1.73
C TRP A 82 -10.45 -7.10 -1.62
N ASN A 83 -11.13 -7.89 -0.77
CA ASN A 83 -12.59 -7.91 -0.71
C ASN A 83 -13.08 -6.67 0.02
N GLN A 84 -12.43 -6.29 1.12
CA GLN A 84 -12.76 -5.06 1.82
C GLN A 84 -12.26 -3.82 1.07
N GLU A 85 -11.16 -3.93 0.31
CA GLU A 85 -10.75 -2.88 -0.65
C GLU A 85 -11.83 -2.65 -1.71
N PHE A 86 -12.39 -3.72 -2.27
CA PHE A 86 -13.54 -3.65 -3.16
C PHE A 86 -14.74 -3.03 -2.47
N ASP A 87 -15.06 -3.46 -1.24
CA ASP A 87 -16.14 -2.85 -0.48
C ASP A 87 -15.93 -1.35 -0.34
N LEU A 88 -14.72 -0.89 -0.04
CA LEU A 88 -14.41 0.54 0.10
C LEU A 88 -14.49 1.33 -1.22
N ALA A 89 -14.16 0.69 -2.34
CA ALA A 89 -14.02 1.36 -3.64
C ALA A 89 -15.19 1.12 -4.61
N CYS A 90 -16.14 0.24 -4.30
CA CYS A 90 -17.20 -0.19 -5.21
C CYS A 90 -18.61 -0.15 -4.60
N PRO A 91 -19.65 0.10 -5.43
CA PRO A 91 -19.60 0.44 -6.86
C PRO A 91 -19.10 1.87 -7.14
N ALA A 92 -18.91 2.67 -6.10
CA ALA A 92 -18.37 4.02 -6.18
C ALA A 92 -17.17 4.16 -5.26
N ASN A 93 -16.15 4.91 -5.70
CA ASN A 93 -14.97 5.18 -4.91
C ASN A 93 -15.34 6.04 -3.69
N ARG A 94 -15.50 5.44 -2.50
CA ARG A 94 -15.90 6.19 -1.29
C ARG A 94 -14.78 7.07 -0.72
N ILE A 95 -13.54 6.88 -1.14
CA ILE A 95 -12.39 7.66 -0.66
C ILE A 95 -12.18 8.92 -1.49
N GLY A 96 -12.32 8.82 -2.81
CA GLY A 96 -11.83 9.84 -3.74
C GLY A 96 -10.35 9.65 -4.07
N LYS A 97 -9.73 10.65 -4.70
CA LYS A 97 -8.29 10.62 -5.02
C LYS A 97 -7.44 11.01 -3.83
N VAL A 98 -6.26 10.40 -3.72
CA VAL A 98 -5.27 10.66 -2.65
C VAL A 98 -3.90 11.01 -3.22
N ASP A 99 -3.08 11.72 -2.45
CA ASP A 99 -1.72 12.07 -2.88
C ASP A 99 -0.74 10.92 -2.60
N LEU A 100 -0.90 10.28 -1.42
CA LEU A 100 -0.09 9.15 -1.00
C LEU A 100 -0.94 7.96 -0.59
N LEU A 101 -0.62 6.79 -1.12
CA LEU A 101 -1.13 5.50 -0.66
C LEU A 101 0.02 4.73 0.01
N VAL A 102 -0.15 4.33 1.27
CA VAL A 102 0.67 3.26 1.82
C VAL A 102 0.07 1.95 1.32
N ALA A 103 0.85 1.19 0.55
CA ALA A 103 0.35 -0.02 -0.10
C ALA A 103 -0.26 -0.97 0.93
N SER A 104 -1.47 -1.45 0.67
CA SER A 104 -2.15 -2.38 1.57
C SER A 104 -1.32 -3.66 1.72
N ARG A 105 -1.24 -4.17 2.95
CA ARG A 105 -0.60 -5.45 3.26
C ARG A 105 0.79 -5.59 2.65
N HIS A 106 1.60 -4.54 2.79
CA HIS A 106 2.98 -4.50 2.32
C HIS A 106 3.16 -4.52 0.79
N GLY A 107 2.10 -4.33 0.00
CA GLY A 107 2.17 -4.49 -1.45
C GLY A 107 2.08 -5.96 -1.90
N GLN A 108 1.35 -6.80 -1.15
CA GLN A 108 1.10 -8.20 -1.52
C GLN A 108 -0.13 -8.34 -2.44
N PRO A 109 -0.20 -9.41 -3.24
CA PRO A 109 -1.29 -9.64 -4.20
C PRO A 109 -2.60 -10.04 -3.55
N SER A 110 -2.58 -10.30 -2.24
CA SER A 110 -3.80 -10.51 -1.47
C SER A 110 -4.58 -9.23 -1.13
N SER A 111 -4.10 -8.11 -1.66
CA SER A 111 -4.54 -6.74 -1.46
C SER A 111 -4.14 -5.95 -2.71
N ASN A 112 -4.26 -4.64 -2.69
CA ASN A 112 -3.88 -3.76 -3.80
C ASN A 112 -4.65 -4.06 -5.08
N SER A 113 -5.95 -4.32 -4.95
CA SER A 113 -6.88 -4.52 -6.05
C SER A 113 -6.87 -3.32 -7.01
N GLU A 114 -7.02 -3.59 -8.31
CA GLU A 114 -7.18 -2.55 -9.33
C GLU A 114 -8.37 -1.64 -8.99
N ALA A 115 -9.46 -2.25 -8.50
CA ALA A 115 -10.65 -1.58 -8.00
C ALA A 115 -10.33 -0.47 -6.99
N LEU A 116 -9.41 -0.67 -6.06
CA LEU A 116 -8.99 0.35 -5.11
C LEU A 116 -7.92 1.26 -5.69
N VAL A 117 -6.78 0.70 -6.09
CA VAL A 117 -5.56 1.46 -6.38
C VAL A 117 -5.79 2.44 -7.55
N HIS A 118 -6.44 1.98 -8.62
CA HIS A 118 -6.70 2.82 -9.79
C HIS A 118 -7.87 3.79 -9.57
N ALA A 119 -8.74 3.52 -8.60
CA ALA A 119 -9.81 4.44 -8.23
C ALA A 119 -9.31 5.61 -7.39
N VAL A 120 -8.41 5.36 -6.43
CA VAL A 120 -7.84 6.39 -5.56
C VAL A 120 -6.66 7.14 -6.20
N GLN A 121 -6.14 6.64 -7.32
CA GLN A 121 -5.14 7.30 -8.18
C GLN A 121 -4.04 8.00 -7.37
N PRO A 122 -3.25 7.27 -6.56
CA PRO A 122 -2.19 7.90 -5.79
C PRO A 122 -1.10 8.46 -6.71
N ARG A 123 -0.55 9.63 -6.35
CA ARG A 123 0.67 10.14 -6.99
C ARG A 123 1.90 9.39 -6.54
N VAL A 124 1.90 8.99 -5.26
CA VAL A 124 2.97 8.19 -4.68
C VAL A 124 2.40 7.00 -3.94
N ILE A 125 3.04 5.86 -4.16
CA ILE A 125 2.82 4.66 -3.36
C ILE A 125 4.04 4.45 -2.45
N LEU A 126 3.81 4.30 -1.15
CA LEU A 126 4.83 3.88 -0.19
C LEU A 126 4.57 2.42 0.19
N MET A 127 5.46 1.53 -0.23
CA MET A 127 5.40 0.11 0.08
C MET A 127 6.21 -0.18 1.34
N ASN A 128 5.51 -0.51 2.43
CA ASN A 128 6.10 -0.88 3.72
C ASN A 128 6.50 -2.37 3.75
N ASN A 129 7.17 -2.85 2.70
CA ASN A 129 7.57 -4.25 2.53
C ASN A 129 8.81 -4.65 3.32
N GLY A 130 9.04 -5.95 3.37
CA GLY A 130 10.32 -6.58 3.69
C GLY A 130 10.93 -7.26 2.46
N PRO A 131 12.14 -7.85 2.59
CA PRO A 131 12.80 -8.56 1.49
C PRO A 131 11.95 -9.66 0.87
N ARG A 132 11.22 -10.41 1.71
CA ARG A 132 10.36 -11.53 1.31
C ARG A 132 8.89 -11.32 1.67
N LYS A 133 8.44 -10.06 1.77
CA LYS A 133 7.03 -9.73 2.08
C LYS A 133 6.57 -8.51 1.30
N GLY A 134 5.88 -8.73 0.19
CA GLY A 134 5.43 -7.68 -0.73
C GLY A 134 6.34 -7.52 -1.95
N GLY A 135 5.82 -6.94 -3.04
CA GLY A 135 6.56 -6.75 -4.29
C GLY A 135 6.38 -7.85 -5.34
N GLN A 136 5.45 -8.79 -5.12
CA GLN A 136 5.15 -9.83 -6.11
C GLN A 136 4.59 -9.23 -7.42
N PRO A 137 4.88 -9.83 -8.60
CA PRO A 137 4.48 -9.32 -9.91
C PRO A 137 2.99 -8.94 -10.02
N GLN A 138 2.09 -9.75 -9.46
CA GLN A 138 0.64 -9.53 -9.56
C GLN A 138 0.22 -8.21 -8.90
N ALA A 139 0.75 -7.89 -7.71
CA ALA A 139 0.49 -6.62 -7.05
C ALA A 139 1.22 -5.47 -7.75
N MET A 140 2.50 -5.67 -8.10
CA MET A 140 3.33 -4.63 -8.70
C MET A 140 2.81 -4.18 -10.06
N LYS A 141 2.25 -5.08 -10.87
CA LYS A 141 1.55 -4.72 -12.13
C LYS A 141 0.44 -3.69 -11.88
N ILE A 142 -0.37 -3.88 -10.84
CA ILE A 142 -1.48 -2.96 -10.51
C ILE A 142 -0.93 -1.65 -9.94
N LEU A 143 0.00 -1.74 -8.97
CA LEU A 143 0.58 -0.57 -8.31
C LEU A 143 1.26 0.35 -9.33
N LEU A 144 2.15 -0.19 -10.18
CA LEU A 144 2.92 0.56 -11.15
C LEU A 144 2.10 1.07 -12.35
N SER A 145 0.95 0.46 -12.64
CA SER A 145 0.05 0.91 -13.72
C SER A 145 -1.03 1.90 -13.24
N SER A 146 -1.00 2.31 -11.98
CA SER A 146 -1.96 3.28 -11.45
C SER A 146 -1.95 4.58 -12.29
N PRO A 147 -3.13 5.09 -12.74
CA PRO A 147 -3.22 6.13 -13.79
C PRO A 147 -2.51 7.45 -13.52
N TRP A 148 -2.17 7.76 -12.27
CA TRP A 148 -1.54 9.02 -11.88
C TRP A 148 -0.27 8.83 -11.05
N LEU A 149 0.29 7.62 -11.06
CA LEU A 149 1.50 7.33 -10.30
C LEU A 149 2.71 8.08 -10.88
N GLU A 150 3.39 8.83 -10.02
CA GLU A 150 4.70 9.40 -10.33
C GLU A 150 5.83 8.47 -9.88
N ASN A 151 5.76 7.94 -8.64
CA ASN A 151 6.78 7.03 -8.10
C ASN A 151 6.23 6.07 -7.05
N LEU A 152 6.85 4.90 -6.96
CA LEU A 152 6.73 3.98 -5.83
C LEU A 152 8.03 4.01 -5.01
N TRP A 153 7.90 4.15 -3.70
CA TRP A 153 8.99 4.07 -2.71
C TRP A 153 8.83 2.80 -1.89
N ALA A 154 9.95 2.17 -1.53
CA ALA A 154 9.93 0.91 -0.80
C ALA A 154 10.81 1.00 0.45
N ILE A 155 10.33 0.43 1.56
CA ILE A 155 11.14 0.33 2.78
C ILE A 155 12.26 -0.70 2.57
N HIS A 156 12.00 -1.81 1.89
CA HIS A 156 13.04 -2.80 1.54
C HIS A 156 13.10 -3.05 0.03
N PHE A 157 14.26 -3.44 -0.47
CA PHE A 157 14.34 -4.17 -1.74
C PHE A 157 13.49 -5.45 -1.61
N SER A 158 12.72 -5.81 -2.64
CA SER A 158 11.93 -7.04 -2.64
C SER A 158 12.59 -8.09 -3.53
N GLU A 159 12.91 -9.23 -2.95
CA GLU A 159 13.40 -10.41 -3.66
C GLU A 159 12.31 -11.09 -4.51
N LEU A 160 11.04 -10.73 -4.25
CA LEU A 160 9.88 -11.34 -4.88
C LEU A 160 9.50 -10.66 -6.20
N GLY A 161 10.06 -9.49 -6.50
CA GLY A 161 9.74 -8.73 -7.72
C GLY A 161 10.65 -9.04 -8.91
N GLY A 162 11.82 -9.64 -8.69
CA GLY A 162 12.86 -9.72 -9.72
C GLY A 162 13.28 -8.34 -10.24
N GLN A 163 14.06 -8.30 -11.33
CA GLN A 163 14.51 -7.02 -11.89
C GLN A 163 13.36 -6.22 -12.53
N GLU A 164 12.36 -6.90 -13.09
CA GLU A 164 11.24 -6.27 -13.81
C GLU A 164 10.42 -5.32 -12.93
N TYR A 165 10.16 -5.70 -11.67
CA TYR A 165 9.32 -4.93 -10.74
C TYR A 165 10.12 -4.15 -9.69
N THR A 166 11.45 -4.17 -9.77
CA THR A 166 12.30 -3.40 -8.86
C THR A 166 12.31 -1.92 -9.25
N VAL A 167 11.96 -1.05 -8.31
CA VAL A 167 12.06 0.41 -8.50
C VAL A 167 13.51 0.89 -8.42
N PRO A 168 13.87 2.06 -8.99
CA PRO A 168 15.22 2.60 -8.88
C PRO A 168 15.71 2.63 -7.42
N GLY A 169 16.93 2.14 -7.19
CA GLY A 169 17.48 1.95 -5.84
C GLY A 169 17.49 3.21 -4.97
N MET A 170 17.48 4.40 -5.57
CA MET A 170 17.33 5.66 -4.85
C MET A 170 16.02 5.78 -4.04
N PHE A 171 14.96 5.08 -4.47
CA PHE A 171 13.65 5.00 -3.81
C PHE A 171 13.52 3.84 -2.80
N ILE A 172 14.60 3.08 -2.56
CA ILE A 172 14.63 1.94 -1.65
C ILE A 172 15.48 2.28 -0.42
N ALA A 173 14.87 2.23 0.78
CA ALA A 173 15.57 2.55 2.02
C ALA A 173 16.56 1.46 2.44
N ASN A 174 16.13 0.20 2.50
CA ASN A 174 16.96 -0.93 2.94
C ASN A 174 17.23 -1.86 1.74
N ALA A 175 18.47 -1.92 1.28
CA ALA A 175 18.80 -2.56 0.00
C ALA A 175 18.99 -4.08 0.09
N PHE A 176 19.48 -4.59 1.23
CA PHE A 176 19.68 -6.01 1.46
C PHE A 176 19.81 -6.26 2.96
N ASP A 177 19.33 -7.43 3.41
CA ASP A 177 19.55 -7.92 4.78
C ASP A 177 20.66 -8.99 4.81
N GLU A 178 20.89 -9.65 3.67
CA GLU A 178 22.00 -10.57 3.43
C GLU A 178 22.70 -10.19 2.11
N PRO A 179 24.06 -10.22 2.06
CA PRO A 179 24.78 -9.97 0.82
C PRO A 179 24.39 -10.95 -0.28
N GLN A 180 23.93 -10.43 -1.41
CA GLN A 180 23.63 -11.21 -2.61
C GLN A 180 24.78 -11.05 -3.62
N ALA A 181 25.19 -12.14 -4.26
CA ALA A 181 26.21 -12.09 -5.32
C ALA A 181 25.72 -11.31 -6.56
N ALA A 182 24.41 -11.35 -6.83
CA ALA A 182 23.75 -10.59 -7.89
C ALA A 182 22.26 -10.41 -7.55
N MET A 183 21.66 -9.37 -8.13
CA MET A 183 20.21 -9.14 -8.05
C MET A 183 19.43 -10.23 -8.81
N PRO A 184 18.40 -10.85 -8.23
CA PRO A 184 17.58 -11.85 -8.91
C PRO A 184 16.98 -11.30 -10.21
N VAL A 185 17.27 -11.93 -11.34
CA VAL A 185 16.69 -11.54 -12.64
C VAL A 185 15.18 -11.77 -12.63
N ALA A 186 14.76 -12.97 -12.20
CA ALA A 186 13.36 -13.35 -12.09
C ALA A 186 12.85 -13.23 -10.63
N PRO A 187 11.53 -13.08 -10.43
CA PRO A 187 10.88 -13.22 -9.12
C PRO A 187 11.26 -14.51 -8.41
N ILE A 188 11.62 -14.42 -7.13
CA ILE A 188 11.75 -15.62 -6.28
C ILE A 188 10.35 -16.08 -5.87
N VAL A 189 10.08 -17.37 -6.05
CA VAL A 189 8.86 -18.02 -5.54
C VAL A 189 9.17 -18.53 -4.14
N LEU A 190 8.43 -18.06 -3.14
CA LEU A 190 8.55 -18.59 -1.79
C LEU A 190 7.94 -19.99 -1.72
N PRO A 191 8.53 -20.93 -0.96
CA PRO A 191 7.97 -22.26 -0.78
C PRO A 191 6.62 -22.19 -0.03
N GLY A 192 5.78 -23.22 -0.20
CA GLY A 192 4.45 -23.29 0.38
C GLY A 192 4.46 -23.41 1.91
N ARG A 193 3.32 -23.10 2.56
CA ARG A 193 3.15 -23.37 4.00
C ARG A 193 3.39 -24.85 4.30
N GLY A 194 4.31 -25.14 5.22
CA GLY A 194 4.65 -26.51 5.65
C GLY A 194 5.85 -27.13 4.95
N GLU A 195 6.45 -26.43 3.98
CA GLU A 195 7.78 -26.78 3.45
C GLU A 195 8.86 -26.20 4.37
N ASP A 196 10.03 -26.85 4.45
CA ASP A 196 11.19 -26.38 5.22
C ASP A 196 11.75 -25.09 4.60
N VAL A 197 11.09 -23.96 4.85
CA VAL A 197 11.50 -22.64 4.37
C VAL A 197 12.59 -22.12 5.31
N PRO A 198 13.81 -21.81 4.81
CA PRO A 198 14.81 -21.12 5.60
C PRO A 198 14.23 -19.83 6.18
N PRO A 199 14.51 -19.51 7.45
CA PRO A 199 13.94 -18.34 8.10
C PRO A 199 14.22 -17.04 7.32
N ALA A 200 13.37 -16.04 7.57
CA ALA A 200 13.68 -14.62 7.38
C ALA A 200 15.18 -14.31 7.44
N PRO A 201 15.90 -13.77 6.43
CA PRO A 201 17.12 -13.04 6.75
C PRO A 201 16.84 -12.08 7.90
N THR A 202 17.61 -12.21 8.98
CA THR A 202 17.48 -11.29 10.12
C THR A 202 18.11 -9.97 9.74
N HIS A 203 17.31 -8.90 9.74
CA HIS A 203 17.84 -7.54 9.62
C HIS A 203 18.69 -7.21 10.86
N ASN A 204 20.01 -7.36 10.75
CA ASN A 204 20.97 -7.17 11.82
C ASN A 204 21.90 -5.95 11.59
N GLY A 205 21.59 -5.16 10.56
CA GLY A 205 22.30 -3.94 10.18
C GLY A 205 21.60 -2.65 10.61
N MET A 206 22.06 -1.53 10.04
CA MET A 206 21.40 -0.24 10.20
C MET A 206 20.08 -0.22 9.43
N ALA A 207 18.97 -0.01 10.15
CA ALA A 207 17.66 0.20 9.55
C ALA A 207 17.52 1.66 9.08
N TYR A 208 17.17 1.83 7.80
CA TYR A 208 16.89 3.11 7.20
C TYR A 208 15.38 3.33 7.06
N TRP A 209 14.98 4.60 7.05
CA TRP A 209 13.60 5.04 6.97
C TRP A 209 13.28 5.72 5.64
N ILE A 210 11.99 5.78 5.32
CA ILE A 210 11.43 6.75 4.38
C ILE A 210 10.59 7.75 5.19
N LYS A 211 10.81 9.05 4.97
CA LYS A 211 10.08 10.12 5.65
C LYS A 211 9.25 10.89 4.63
N VAL A 212 7.98 11.09 4.96
CA VAL A 212 7.09 11.98 4.21
C VAL A 212 6.92 13.27 5.02
N SER A 213 7.18 14.42 4.41
CA SER A 213 6.95 15.74 4.99
C SER A 213 5.90 16.46 4.14
N ALA A 214 4.68 16.57 4.65
CA ALA A 214 3.57 17.21 3.95
C ALA A 214 3.42 18.69 4.35
N ARG A 215 2.89 19.50 3.43
CA ARG A 215 2.54 20.91 3.66
C ARG A 215 1.05 21.12 3.45
N PHE A 216 0.53 22.19 4.05
CA PHE A 216 -0.90 22.52 4.02
C PHE A 216 -1.41 22.83 2.59
N ASP A 217 -0.53 23.25 1.69
CA ASP A 217 -0.87 23.50 0.28
C ASP A 217 -1.02 22.20 -0.55
N GLY A 218 -0.76 21.04 0.03
CA GLY A 218 -0.84 19.73 -0.65
C GLY A 218 0.49 19.28 -1.25
N SER A 219 1.52 20.12 -1.25
CA SER A 219 2.87 19.67 -1.61
C SER A 219 3.45 18.77 -0.53
N PHE A 220 4.29 17.83 -0.92
CA PHE A 220 4.98 16.95 0.03
C PHE A 220 6.34 16.52 -0.50
N THR A 221 7.26 16.26 0.42
CA THR A 221 8.60 15.76 0.11
C THR A 221 8.78 14.38 0.72
N ILE A 222 9.30 13.45 -0.05
CA ILE A 222 9.74 12.14 0.45
C ILE A 222 11.26 12.10 0.46
N THR A 223 11.82 11.71 1.60
CA THR A 223 13.27 11.56 1.81
C THR A 223 13.61 10.13 2.16
N ASN A 224 14.65 9.58 1.53
CA ASN A 224 15.24 8.30 1.89
C ASN A 224 16.41 8.52 2.85
N GLY A 225 16.28 7.97 4.06
CA GLY A 225 17.27 8.11 5.12
C GLY A 225 18.61 7.44 4.82
N ARG A 226 18.67 6.50 3.87
CA ARG A 226 19.92 5.80 3.49
C ARG A 226 20.85 6.66 2.66
N ASN A 227 20.30 7.37 1.68
CA ASN A 227 21.08 8.05 0.63
C ASN A 227 20.83 9.56 0.56
N ALA A 228 20.03 10.10 1.50
CA ALA A 228 19.59 11.50 1.55
C ALA A 228 18.83 11.99 0.30
N PHE A 229 18.54 11.11 -0.66
CA PHE A 229 17.77 11.48 -1.83
C PHE A 229 16.37 11.92 -1.41
N SER A 230 15.95 13.07 -1.91
CA SER A 230 14.64 13.64 -1.65
C SER A 230 13.96 14.03 -2.96
N LYS A 231 12.68 13.71 -3.10
CA LYS A 231 11.83 14.21 -4.19
C LYS A 231 10.65 14.97 -3.61
N THR A 232 10.42 16.16 -4.15
CA THR A 232 9.25 17.00 -3.82
C THR A 232 8.21 16.86 -4.91
N TYR A 233 6.97 16.65 -4.48
CA TYR A 233 5.77 16.61 -5.29
C TYR A 233 5.03 17.91 -5.03
N GLY A 234 4.87 18.75 -6.06
CA GLY A 234 4.15 20.03 -5.95
C GLY A 234 2.66 19.82 -5.63
N PRO A 235 1.89 20.86 -5.32
CA PRO A 235 0.45 20.72 -5.07
C PRO A 235 -0.27 20.01 -6.22
N SER A 236 -1.25 19.17 -5.89
CA SER A 236 -2.14 18.56 -6.87
C SER A 236 -2.94 19.67 -7.59
N PRO A 237 -3.03 19.64 -8.93
CA PRO A 237 -3.71 20.67 -9.71
C PRO A 237 -5.22 20.75 -9.42
#